data_AF-A0A1M5HFD9-F1
#
_entry.id   AF-A0A1M5HFD9-F1
#
_cell.length_a   1.000
_cell.length_b   1.000
_cell.length_c   1.000
_cell.angle_alpha   90.00
_cell.angle_beta   90.00
_cell.angle_gamma   90.00
#
_symmetry.space_group_name_H-M   'P 1'
#
loop_
_entity.id
_entity.type
_entity.pdbx_description
1 polymer ?
#
loop_
_entity_poly.entity_id
_entity_poly.type
_entity_poly.pdbx_seq_one_letter_code
_entity_poly.pdbx_strand_id
1 'polypeptide(L)'
;MLRFLDLRVVINERSIYPLLQQEALYIPSHQQVLTLVVTDGFHITPRLEVPLPAGKVCRLYVGCRIDNEQLLIGLLSTILFYCTALFSGWLWARVITLMPLLYGLYQYYFRRSQFLTVRIQQG
;
A
#
# COMPACT_ATOMS: atom_id res chain seq x y z
N MET A 1 1.90 7.05 2.64
CA MET A 1 2.29 6.39 1.36
C MET A 1 3.80 6.31 1.21
N LEU A 2 4.32 5.09 1.06
CA LEU A 2 5.73 4.80 0.84
C LEU A 2 6.26 5.51 -0.42
N ARG A 3 7.27 6.38 -0.25
CA ARG A 3 7.82 7.26 -1.29
C ARG A 3 8.54 6.53 -2.43
N PHE A 4 8.75 5.23 -2.29
CA PHE A 4 9.59 4.41 -3.17
C PHE A 4 8.78 3.47 -4.08
N LEU A 5 7.46 3.34 -3.87
CA LEU A 5 6.65 2.45 -4.69
C LEU A 5 6.23 3.18 -5.97
N ASP A 6 6.62 2.63 -7.12
CA ASP A 6 6.20 3.09 -8.44
C ASP A 6 4.80 2.55 -8.75
N LEU A 7 3.79 3.27 -8.25
CA LEU A 7 2.40 2.86 -8.36
C LEU A 7 1.84 3.17 -9.74
N ARG A 8 1.09 2.22 -10.26
CA ARG A 8 0.45 2.28 -11.57
C ARG A 8 -0.99 1.84 -11.42
N VAL A 9 -1.89 2.50 -12.11
CA VAL A 9 -3.27 2.06 -12.25
C VAL A 9 -3.49 1.52 -13.66
N VAL A 10 -4.07 0.33 -13.74
CA VAL A 10 -4.48 -0.32 -14.97
C VAL A 10 -5.98 -0.20 -15.08
N ILE A 11 -6.44 0.37 -16.19
CA ILE A 11 -7.84 0.63 -16.48
C ILE A 11 -8.27 -0.25 -17.65
N ASN A 12 -9.35 -1.01 -17.43
CA ASN A 12 -9.93 -1.94 -18.40
C ASN A 12 -8.90 -2.90 -19.00
N GLU A 13 -7.92 -3.31 -18.20
CA GLU A 13 -6.86 -4.26 -18.57
C GLU A 13 -5.95 -3.81 -19.75
N ARG A 14 -6.11 -2.59 -20.25
CA ARG A 14 -5.40 -2.10 -21.45
C ARG A 14 -4.55 -0.87 -21.19
N SER A 15 -5.08 0.09 -20.42
CA SER A 15 -4.43 1.39 -20.24
C SER A 15 -3.73 1.46 -18.89
N ILE A 16 -2.43 1.76 -18.89
CA ILE A 16 -1.62 1.86 -17.68
C ILE A 16 -1.23 3.32 -17.47
N TYR A 17 -1.52 3.86 -16.29
CA TYR A 17 -1.16 5.21 -15.92
C TYR A 17 -0.31 5.21 -14.64
N PRO A 18 0.82 5.92 -14.60
CA PRO A 18 1.57 6.10 -13.36
C PRO A 18 0.79 6.98 -12.38
N LEU A 19 0.80 6.61 -11.11
CA LEU A 19 0.23 7.38 -10.00
C LEU A 19 1.36 8.09 -9.27
N LEU A 20 1.55 9.37 -9.59
CA LEU A 20 2.49 10.22 -8.89
C LEU A 20 1.94 10.58 -7.50
N GLN A 21 2.81 10.58 -6.49
CA GLN A 21 2.40 10.90 -5.12
C GLN A 21 1.84 12.31 -5.04
N GLN A 22 0.71 12.45 -4.33
CA GLN A 22 0.03 13.73 -4.07
C GLN A 22 -0.53 14.43 -5.31
N GLU A 23 -0.49 13.80 -6.48
CA GLU A 23 -1.11 14.31 -7.70
C GLU A 23 -2.39 13.54 -8.02
N ALA A 24 -3.44 14.29 -8.35
CA ALA A 24 -4.69 13.72 -8.82
C ALA A 24 -4.57 13.36 -10.30
N LEU A 25 -4.72 12.09 -10.63
CA LEU A 25 -4.80 11.62 -12.01
C LEU A 25 -6.25 11.72 -12.51
N TYR A 26 -6.47 12.49 -13.57
CA TYR A 26 -7.76 12.60 -14.23
C TYR A 26 -7.79 11.73 -15.48
N ILE A 27 -8.65 10.71 -15.48
CA ILE A 27 -8.89 9.87 -16.66
C ILE A 27 -10.30 10.16 -17.19
N PRO A 28 -10.45 10.77 -18.38
CA PRO A 28 -11.75 10.85 -19.04
C PRO A 28 -12.17 9.46 -19.49
N SER A 29 -13.40 9.06 -19.16
CA SER A 29 -13.99 7.80 -19.62
C SER A 29 -15.38 8.04 -20.18
N HIS A 30 -15.66 7.42 -21.32
CA HIS A 30 -17.00 7.37 -21.93
C HIS A 30 -17.75 6.07 -21.58
N GLN A 31 -17.15 5.20 -20.77
CA GLN A 31 -17.75 3.93 -20.37
C GLN A 31 -18.51 4.07 -19.05
N GLN A 32 -19.64 3.37 -18.94
CA GLN A 32 -20.50 3.36 -17.75
C GLN A 32 -19.90 2.57 -16.58
N VAL A 33 -19.00 1.62 -16.86
CA VAL A 33 -18.30 0.81 -15.85
C VAL A 33 -16.82 0.79 -16.21
N LEU A 34 -15.97 1.06 -15.22
CA LEU A 34 -14.52 0.97 -15.32
C LEU A 34 -14.00 -0.18 -14.46
N THR A 35 -13.14 -1.02 -15.02
CA THR A 35 -12.37 -2.00 -14.24
C THR A 35 -11.02 -1.42 -13.88
N LEU A 36 -10.70 -1.36 -12.60
CA LEU A 36 -9.48 -0.78 -12.06
C LEU A 36 -8.66 -1.82 -11.33
N VAL A 37 -7.36 -1.83 -11.61
CA VAL A 37 -6.35 -2.62 -10.88
C VAL A 37 -5.20 -1.68 -10.54
N VAL A 38 -4.77 -1.65 -9.29
CA VAL A 38 -3.57 -0.92 -8.89
C VAL A 38 -2.44 -1.92 -8.68
N THR A 39 -1.26 -1.56 -9.17
CA THR A 39 -0.05 -2.36 -8.99
C THR A 39 1.20 -1.51 -8.87
N ASP A 40 2.20 -2.01 -8.16
CA ASP A 40 3.57 -1.48 -8.15
C ASP A 40 4.57 -2.42 -8.89
N GLY A 41 4.04 -3.40 -9.64
CA GLY A 41 4.80 -4.46 -10.30
C GLY A 41 4.98 -5.73 -9.47
N PHE A 42 4.83 -5.68 -8.14
CA PHE A 42 4.96 -6.84 -7.25
C PHE A 42 3.66 -7.17 -6.49
N HIS A 43 2.99 -6.13 -5.99
CA HIS A 43 1.67 -6.12 -5.39
C HIS A 43 0.64 -5.80 -6.46
N ILE A 44 -0.45 -6.56 -6.51
CA ILE A 44 -1.54 -6.36 -7.46
C ILE A 44 -2.84 -6.43 -6.69
N THR A 45 -3.66 -5.37 -6.74
CA THR A 45 -4.98 -5.38 -6.11
C THR A 45 -5.94 -6.30 -6.88
N PRO A 46 -6.99 -6.82 -6.23
CA PRO A 46 -8.13 -7.38 -6.93
C PRO A 46 -8.72 -6.36 -7.93
N ARG A 47 -9.40 -6.88 -8.96
CA ARG A 47 -10.15 -6.06 -9.91
C ARG A 47 -11.28 -5.35 -9.17
N LEU A 48 -11.32 -4.03 -9.33
CA LEU A 48 -12.36 -3.18 -8.76
C LEU A 48 -13.23 -2.65 -9.90
N GLU A 49 -14.51 -2.99 -9.89
CA GLU A 49 -15.48 -2.43 -10.83
C GLU A 49 -16.07 -1.15 -10.22
N VAL A 50 -15.88 -0.04 -10.92
CA VAL A 50 -16.37 1.27 -10.51
C VAL A 50 -17.43 1.71 -11.51
N PRO A 51 -18.72 1.76 -11.11
CA PRO A 51 -19.75 2.35 -11.94
C PRO A 51 -19.53 3.87 -12.01
N LEU A 52 -19.49 4.42 -13.23
CA LEU A 52 -19.46 5.86 -13.49
C LEU A 52 -20.82 6.30 -14.03
N PRO A 53 -21.67 6.93 -13.19
CA PRO A 53 -22.87 7.60 -13.67
C PRO A 53 -22.49 8.72 -14.63
N ALA A 54 -23.29 8.91 -15.68
CA ALA A 54 -23.06 9.97 -16.67
C ALA A 54 -22.90 11.34 -16.00
N GLY A 55 -21.82 12.05 -16.32
CA GLY A 55 -21.54 13.39 -15.81
C GLY A 55 -21.02 13.46 -14.36
N LYS A 56 -20.74 12.33 -13.69
CA LYS A 56 -20.18 12.32 -12.33
C LYS A 56 -18.69 12.00 -12.31
N VAL A 57 -17.98 12.64 -11.39
CA VAL A 57 -16.56 12.37 -11.09
C VAL A 57 -16.48 11.37 -9.96
N CYS A 58 -15.78 10.26 -10.16
CA CYS A 58 -15.46 9.32 -9.10
C CYS A 58 -14.06 9.61 -8.55
N ARG A 59 -13.93 9.76 -7.22
CA ARG A 59 -12.63 9.95 -6.57
C ARG A 59 -12.17 8.64 -5.94
N LEU A 60 -11.00 8.17 -6.37
CA LEU A 60 -10.39 6.95 -5.89
C LEU A 60 -9.11 7.30 -5.14
N TYR A 61 -8.99 6.81 -3.91
CA TYR A 61 -7.78 6.95 -3.11
C TYR A 61 -7.05 5.61 -3.11
N VAL A 62 -5.82 5.65 -3.57
CA VAL A 62 -4.89 4.54 -3.46
C VAL A 62 -4.04 4.75 -2.22
N GLY A 63 -3.93 3.71 -1.40
CA GLY A 63 -3.12 3.71 -0.19
C GLY A 63 -2.35 2.40 -0.06
N CYS A 64 -1.44 2.36 0.93
CA CYS A 64 -0.74 1.15 1.33
C CYS A 64 -1.27 0.72 2.71
N ARG A 65 -1.29 -0.58 2.97
CA ARG A 65 -1.68 -1.13 4.27
C ARG A 65 -0.71 -0.74 5.37
N ILE A 66 0.57 -0.58 5.01
CA ILE A 66 1.62 -0.06 5.88
C ILE A 66 1.96 1.35 5.42
N ASP A 67 1.74 2.31 6.30
CA ASP A 67 2.12 3.71 6.08
C ASP A 67 3.50 4.03 6.67
N ASN A 68 4.08 5.15 6.24
CA ASN A 68 5.41 5.59 6.65
C ASN A 68 5.52 5.73 8.18
N GLU A 69 4.45 6.18 8.84
CA GLU A 69 4.40 6.30 10.30
C GLU A 69 4.49 4.93 10.99
N GLN A 70 3.80 3.92 10.47
CA GLN A 70 3.86 2.56 11.01
C GLN A 70 5.25 1.94 10.84
N LEU A 71 5.90 2.20 9.70
CA LEU A 71 7.30 1.81 9.49
C LEU A 71 8.25 2.51 10.44
N LEU A 72 8.07 3.81 10.67
CA LEU A 72 8.90 4.59 11.58
C LEU A 72 8.73 4.11 13.03
N ILE A 73 7.50 3.87 13.47
CA ILE A 73 7.20 3.31 14.79
C ILE A 73 7.79 1.89 14.91
N GLY A 74 7.66 1.07 13.88
CA GLY A 74 8.26 -0.27 13.82
C GLY A 74 9.79 -0.22 13.93
N LEU A 75 10.44 0.73 13.26
CA LEU A 75 11.89 0.93 13.34
C LEU A 75 12.31 1.39 14.74
N LEU A 76 11.66 2.41 15.28
CA LEU A 76 11.97 2.96 16.60
C LEU A 76 11.77 1.93 17.71
N SER A 77 10.68 1.17 17.66
CA SER A 77 10.43 0.07 18.61
C SER A 77 11.48 -1.02 18.49
N THR A 78 11.89 -1.39 17.28
CA THR A 78 12.97 -2.37 17.05
C THR A 78 14.29 -1.89 17.68
N ILE A 79 14.66 -0.62 17.48
CA ILE A 79 15.86 -0.02 18.08
C ILE A 79 15.78 -0.05 19.61
N LEU A 80 14.65 0.38 20.17
CA LEU A 80 14.45 0.42 21.62
C LEU A 80 14.57 -0.98 22.24
N PHE A 81 13.88 -1.97 21.67
CA PHE A 81 13.96 -3.35 22.15
C PHE A 81 15.36 -3.93 21.97
N TYR A 82 16.04 -3.63 20.87
CA TYR A 82 17.41 -4.07 20.66
C TYR A 82 18.36 -3.51 21.73
N CYS A 83 18.24 -2.23 22.06
CA CYS A 83 19.00 -1.61 23.14
C CYS A 83 18.73 -2.30 24.48
N THR A 84 17.48 -2.57 24.85
CA THR A 84 17.17 -3.26 26.12
C THR A 84 17.70 -4.70 26.13
N ALA A 85 17.64 -5.41 25.00
CA ALA A 85 18.17 -6.76 24.86
C ALA A 85 19.71 -6.82 24.88
N LEU A 86 20.41 -5.73 24.54
CA LEU A 86 21.86 -5.64 24.70
C LEU A 86 22.25 -5.64 26.19
N PHE A 87 21.55 -4.87 27.02
CA PHE A 87 21.84 -4.76 28.45
C PHE A 87 21.40 -5.97 29.27
N SER A 88 20.39 -6.73 28.83
CA SER A 88 19.85 -7.86 29.59
C SER A 88 20.68 -9.15 29.52
N GLY A 89 21.64 -9.25 28.59
CA GLY A 89 22.48 -10.45 28.41
C GLY A 89 21.73 -11.69 27.87
N TRP A 90 20.41 -11.61 27.67
CA TRP A 90 19.60 -12.72 27.16
C TRP A 90 19.59 -12.77 25.63
N LEU A 91 20.18 -13.84 25.08
CA LEU A 91 20.29 -14.06 23.64
C LEU A 91 18.90 -14.17 22.97
N TRP A 92 17.92 -14.78 23.65
CA TRP A 92 16.53 -14.87 23.17
C TRP A 92 15.83 -13.53 23.08
N ALA A 93 16.13 -12.60 23.99
CA ALA A 93 15.56 -11.26 23.94
C ALA A 93 15.90 -10.58 22.61
N ARG A 94 17.14 -10.75 22.13
CA ARG A 94 17.63 -10.22 20.83
C ARG A 94 16.90 -10.79 19.62
N VAL A 95 16.45 -12.05 19.69
CA VAL A 95 15.68 -12.66 18.60
C VAL A 95 14.26 -12.07 18.57
N ILE A 96 13.66 -11.86 19.74
CA ILE A 96 12.32 -11.28 19.85
C ILE A 96 12.30 -9.83 19.35
N THR A 97 13.40 -9.07 19.48
CA THR A 97 13.45 -7.70 18.97
C THR A 97 13.35 -7.62 17.45
N LEU A 98 13.59 -8.71 16.73
CA LEU A 98 13.41 -8.79 15.27
C LEU A 98 11.95 -9.01 14.87
N MET A 99 11.05 -9.34 15.80
CA MET A 99 9.64 -9.62 15.49
C MET A 99 8.91 -8.48 14.76
N PRO A 100 9.06 -7.19 15.13
CA PRO A 100 8.42 -6.09 14.39
C PRO A 100 8.89 -6.03 12.94
N LEU A 101 10.18 -6.26 12.70
CA LEU A 101 10.78 -6.28 11.37
C LEU A 101 10.29 -7.49 10.55
N LEU A 102 10.29 -8.68 11.15
CA LEU A 102 9.79 -9.91 10.53
C LEU A 102 8.30 -9.80 10.21
N TYR A 103 7.50 -9.18 11.08
CA TYR A 103 6.08 -8.93 10.83
C TYR A 103 5.86 -7.98 9.64
N GLY A 104 6.66 -6.91 9.55
CA GLY A 104 6.63 -6.00 8.40
C GLY A 104 6.98 -6.70 7.09
N LEU A 105 8.05 -7.51 7.10
CA LEU A 105 8.44 -8.34 5.95
C LEU A 105 7.35 -9.35 5.58
N TYR A 106 6.74 -9.99 6.56
CA TYR A 106 5.66 -10.94 6.32
C TYR A 106 4.48 -10.29 5.60
N GLN A 107 4.05 -9.11 6.06
CA GLN A 107 2.98 -8.35 5.42
C GLN A 107 3.34 -7.94 3.98
N TYR A 108 4.58 -7.50 3.76
CA TYR A 108 5.05 -7.11 2.44
C TYR A 108 5.13 -8.31 1.47
N TYR A 109 5.78 -9.41 1.87
CA TYR A 109 6.04 -10.53 0.96
C TYR A 109 4.88 -11.49 0.77
N PHE A 110 4.11 -11.78 1.82
CA PHE A 110 3.06 -12.81 1.79
C PHE A 110 1.68 -12.24 1.50
N ARG A 111 1.36 -11.01 1.92
CA ARG A 111 0.03 -10.40 1.70
C ARG A 111 -0.02 -9.51 0.47
N ARG A 112 0.47 -10.01 -0.67
CA ARG A 112 0.68 -9.19 -1.88
C ARG A 112 -0.57 -8.48 -2.40
N SER A 113 -1.73 -9.14 -2.36
CA SER A 113 -3.00 -8.60 -2.87
C SER A 113 -3.72 -7.67 -1.90
N GLN A 114 -3.35 -7.67 -0.62
CA GLN A 114 -3.96 -6.84 0.42
C GLN A 114 -3.06 -5.69 0.86
N PHE A 115 -1.86 -5.58 0.27
CA PHE A 115 -0.91 -4.54 0.61
C PHE A 115 -1.35 -3.19 0.06
N LEU A 116 -1.85 -3.17 -1.19
CA LEU A 116 -2.42 -1.99 -1.81
C LEU A 116 -3.91 -1.92 -1.47
N THR A 117 -4.38 -0.75 -1.05
CA THR A 117 -5.79 -0.51 -0.71
C THR A 117 -6.35 0.55 -1.64
N VAL A 118 -7.52 0.29 -2.22
CA VAL A 118 -8.27 1.28 -3.00
C VAL A 118 -9.53 1.64 -2.22
N ARG A 119 -9.75 2.92 -1.98
CA ARG A 119 -10.95 3.44 -1.33
C ARG A 119 -11.70 4.34 -2.31
N ILE A 120 -12.98 4.03 -2.52
CA ILE A 120 -13.87 4.85 -3.33
C ILE A 120 -14.49 5.90 -2.43
N GLN A 121 -14.31 7.17 -2.74
CA GLN A 121 -15.09 8.25 -2.14
C GLN A 121 -16.14 8.68 -3.15
N GLN A 122 -17.38 8.21 -2.95
CA GLN A 122 -18.52 8.70 -3.72
C GLN A 122 -18.86 10.11 -3.20
N GLY A 123 -18.76 11.10 -4.09
CA GLY A 123 -19.22 12.48 -3.86
C GLY A 123 -20.63 12.69 -4.38
#